data_AF-A0A6C0DIU7-F1
#
_entry.id   AF-A0A6C0DIU7-F1
#
_cell.length_a   1.000
_cell.length_b   1.000
_cell.length_c   1.000
_cell.angle_alpha   90.00
_cell.angle_beta   90.00
_cell.angle_gamma   90.00
#
_symmetry.space_group_name_H-M   'P 1'
#
loop_
_entity.id
_entity.type
_entity.pdbx_description
1 polymer ?
#
loop_
_entity_poly.entity_id
_entity_poly.type
_entity_poly.pdbx_seq_one_letter_code
_entity_poly.pdbx_strand_id
1 'polypeptide(L)'
;MNITNNSLTKHLYRLDEVLSSLRWSIITHNLIDTAFWTIELYESNFEQECLDMLETIWLYNIGFSSWFSLRLIQSVYDKGAIEKEQLLEITCALAKRNLCDSTVFHLLLRGATSPKWKPMFPHSKEYTTIREAVEDCLKRGKLNEAWLLGRAMDTEEQWLMLETIASELDRSEAFGIIKKLRSCVYENLAAAYVLVNLDEITWISSQRSIENTIPKEVKESIEDWIGEKSLRKRRAIKPKPEALLYLTARSEQSAYVSSEPEIQGDLIKTLKLSEYWLCILEHYMANNTWKSDVHKEAFYDTYFPDDIPDEWSLQSREMSHGRGLGKPVELSRTRFIYNTIQRSKSLELWNSKFKEIDCTMDWSNLYSVKSEFELPLKPLKKQFVIV
;
A
#
# COMPACT_ATOMS: atom_id res chain seq x y z
N MET A 1 2.98 7.19 -1.30
CA MET A 1 3.05 6.84 0.13
C MET A 1 4.51 6.95 0.59
N ASN A 2 4.85 7.91 1.45
CA ASN A 2 6.16 7.97 2.11
C ASN A 2 5.97 7.53 3.56
N ILE A 3 6.23 6.26 3.85
CA ILE A 3 6.24 5.75 5.23
C ILE A 3 7.63 6.04 5.79
N THR A 4 7.87 7.29 6.18
CA THR A 4 9.16 7.70 6.77
C THR A 4 9.14 7.69 8.29
N ASN A 5 8.13 7.05 8.88
CA ASN A 5 8.03 6.96 10.32
C ASN A 5 8.99 5.89 10.86
N ASN A 6 10.03 6.35 11.56
CA ASN A 6 11.05 5.49 12.18
C ASN A 6 10.68 5.08 13.61
N SER A 7 9.42 5.24 14.02
CA SER A 7 8.92 4.73 15.31
C SER A 7 9.20 3.23 15.45
N LEU A 8 9.55 2.81 16.67
CA LEU A 8 9.70 1.40 17.00
C LEU A 8 8.35 0.79 17.38
N THR A 9 8.14 -0.45 16.96
CA THR A 9 7.05 -1.30 17.44
C THR A 9 7.38 -1.87 18.83
N LYS A 10 6.40 -2.54 19.44
CA LYS A 10 6.54 -3.22 20.74
C LYS A 10 7.72 -4.18 20.77
N HIS A 11 8.00 -4.93 19.71
CA HIS A 11 9.14 -5.85 19.69
C HIS A 11 10.40 -5.24 19.03
N LEU A 12 10.47 -3.91 18.96
CA LEU A 12 11.58 -3.13 18.43
C LEU A 12 11.88 -3.41 16.95
N TYR A 13 10.85 -3.55 16.12
CA TYR A 13 10.98 -3.36 14.68
C TYR A 13 10.73 -1.90 14.32
N ARG A 14 11.23 -1.46 13.18
CA ARG A 14 10.84 -0.15 12.63
C ARG A 14 9.49 -0.26 11.95
N LEU A 15 8.61 0.71 12.19
CA LEU A 15 7.23 0.70 11.69
C LEU A 15 7.18 0.60 10.15
N ASP A 16 8.01 1.37 9.45
CA ASP A 16 8.11 1.34 7.98
C ASP A 16 8.45 -0.06 7.45
N GLU A 17 9.36 -0.76 8.11
CA GLU A 17 9.75 -2.13 7.75
C GLU A 17 8.66 -3.17 8.06
N VAL A 18 7.92 -3.00 9.16
CA VAL A 18 6.78 -3.87 9.50
C VAL A 18 5.66 -3.72 8.50
N LEU A 19 5.27 -2.48 8.17
CA LEU A 19 4.22 -2.21 7.18
C LEU A 19 4.60 -2.75 5.80
N SER A 20 5.85 -2.55 5.38
CA SER A 20 6.33 -3.07 4.10
C SER A 20 6.44 -4.61 4.09
N SER A 21 6.77 -5.23 5.23
CA SER A 21 6.79 -6.69 5.40
C SER A 21 5.39 -7.30 5.43
N LEU A 22 4.41 -6.63 6.04
CA LEU A 22 3.00 -7.00 5.96
C LEU A 22 2.54 -6.99 4.49
N ARG A 23 2.80 -5.90 3.78
CA ARG A 23 2.49 -5.79 2.35
C ARG A 23 3.10 -6.95 1.56
N TRP A 24 4.40 -7.19 1.72
CA TRP A 24 5.09 -8.25 1.01
C TRP A 24 4.50 -9.63 1.30
N SER A 25 4.17 -9.89 2.57
CA SER A 25 3.56 -11.15 3.01
C SER A 25 2.19 -11.38 2.37
N ILE A 26 1.35 -10.33 2.31
CA ILE A 26 0.03 -10.40 1.66
C ILE A 26 0.16 -10.70 0.16
N ILE A 27 1.02 -9.97 -0.57
CA ILE A 27 1.17 -10.15 -2.03
C ILE A 27 1.95 -11.41 -2.42
N THR A 28 2.58 -12.07 -1.45
CA THR A 28 3.23 -13.37 -1.63
C THR A 28 2.42 -14.52 -1.06
N HIS A 29 1.20 -14.24 -0.57
CA HIS A 29 0.27 -15.21 0.01
C HIS A 29 0.86 -15.98 1.20
N ASN A 30 1.79 -15.36 1.95
CA ASN A 30 2.34 -15.96 3.16
C ASN A 30 1.48 -15.59 4.37
N LEU A 31 0.57 -16.48 4.75
CA LEU A 31 -0.41 -16.25 5.80
C LEU A 31 0.22 -16.17 7.20
N ILE A 32 1.28 -16.94 7.46
CA ILE A 32 1.98 -16.93 8.76
C ILE A 32 2.67 -15.58 8.95
N ASP A 33 3.49 -15.14 7.98
CA ASP A 33 4.15 -13.83 8.08
C ASP A 33 3.10 -12.70 8.13
N THR A 34 2.00 -12.81 7.36
CA THR A 34 0.90 -11.83 7.39
C THR A 34 0.34 -11.69 8.80
N ALA A 35 -0.03 -12.81 9.44
CA ALA A 35 -0.55 -12.79 10.80
C ALA A 35 0.46 -12.23 11.80
N PHE A 36 1.74 -12.58 11.67
CA PHE A 36 2.81 -12.06 12.54
C PHE A 36 2.89 -10.54 12.48
N TRP A 37 3.01 -9.96 11.28
CA TRP A 37 3.14 -8.52 11.11
C TRP A 37 1.87 -7.77 11.50
N THR A 38 0.69 -8.36 11.27
CA THR A 38 -0.59 -7.79 11.75
C THR A 38 -0.64 -7.73 13.28
N ILE A 39 -0.22 -8.80 13.97
CA ILE A 39 -0.16 -8.81 15.44
C ILE A 39 0.85 -7.78 15.95
N GLU A 40 2.00 -7.66 15.28
CA GLU A 40 3.02 -6.68 15.65
C GLU A 40 2.46 -5.25 15.61
N LEU A 41 1.72 -4.90 14.55
CA LEU A 41 1.10 -3.59 14.40
C LEU A 41 0.00 -3.37 15.44
N TYR A 42 -0.88 -4.34 15.64
CA TYR A 42 -1.97 -4.24 16.62
C TYR A 42 -1.44 -4.07 18.05
N GLU A 43 -0.50 -4.92 18.47
CA GLU A 43 0.05 -4.84 19.84
C GLU A 43 0.91 -3.59 20.08
N SER A 44 1.25 -2.86 19.02
CA SER A 44 2.00 -1.61 19.06
C SER A 44 1.12 -0.37 18.88
N ASN A 45 -0.21 -0.53 18.87
CA ASN A 45 -1.19 0.55 18.63
C ASN A 45 -1.02 1.25 17.26
N PHE A 46 -0.67 0.49 16.21
CA PHE A 46 -0.56 0.97 14.83
C PHE A 46 -1.65 0.40 13.92
N GLU A 47 -2.86 0.22 14.45
CA GLU A 47 -4.00 -0.32 13.69
C GLU A 47 -4.39 0.60 12.53
N GLN A 48 -4.27 1.91 12.70
CA GLN A 48 -4.62 2.87 11.67
C GLN A 48 -3.64 2.81 10.49
N GLU A 49 -2.33 2.78 10.75
CA GLU A 49 -1.32 2.61 9.72
C GLU A 49 -1.44 1.25 9.02
N CYS A 50 -1.84 0.22 9.77
CA CYS A 50 -2.17 -1.07 9.19
C CYS A 50 -3.32 -0.94 8.19
N LEU A 51 -4.45 -0.31 8.56
CA LEU A 51 -5.61 -0.13 7.67
C LEU A 51 -5.26 0.72 6.43
N ASP A 52 -4.48 1.79 6.60
CA ASP A 52 -4.01 2.63 5.49
C ASP A 52 -3.13 1.82 4.51
N MET A 53 -2.29 0.91 5.05
CA MET A 53 -1.51 -0.02 4.25
C MET A 53 -2.42 -1.03 3.52
N LEU A 54 -3.47 -1.54 4.15
CA LEU A 54 -4.42 -2.45 3.49
C LEU A 54 -5.19 -1.75 2.35
N GLU A 55 -5.58 -0.48 2.52
CA GLU A 55 -6.14 0.33 1.42
C GLU A 55 -5.16 0.47 0.27
N THR A 56 -3.88 0.75 0.58
CA THR A 56 -2.82 0.87 -0.42
C THR A 56 -2.60 -0.44 -1.17
N ILE A 57 -2.56 -1.57 -0.45
CA ILE A 57 -2.47 -2.91 -1.05
C ILE A 57 -3.70 -3.18 -1.92
N TRP A 58 -4.89 -2.75 -1.49
CA TRP A 58 -6.08 -2.86 -2.31
C TRP A 58 -5.92 -2.10 -3.61
N LEU A 59 -5.54 -0.83 -3.58
CA LEU A 59 -5.35 -0.04 -4.80
C LEU A 59 -4.28 -0.61 -5.73
N TYR A 60 -3.16 -1.09 -5.19
CA TYR A 60 -1.99 -1.43 -6.01
C TYR A 60 -1.93 -2.88 -6.45
N ASN A 61 -2.55 -3.79 -5.70
CA ASN A 61 -2.34 -5.22 -5.88
C ASN A 61 -3.65 -6.01 -5.98
N ILE A 62 -4.70 -5.66 -5.25
CA ILE A 62 -5.95 -6.46 -5.23
C ILE A 62 -6.98 -5.91 -6.21
N GLY A 63 -7.20 -4.59 -6.18
CA GLY A 63 -8.08 -3.84 -7.06
C GLY A 63 -9.50 -4.39 -7.10
N PHE A 64 -10.11 -4.28 -8.27
CA PHE A 64 -11.48 -4.74 -8.49
C PHE A 64 -11.58 -6.24 -8.72
N SER A 65 -10.50 -7.00 -8.52
CA SER A 65 -10.61 -8.46 -8.38
C SER A 65 -11.42 -8.83 -7.12
N SER A 66 -11.46 -7.93 -6.13
CA SER A 66 -12.34 -8.03 -4.98
C SER A 66 -12.69 -6.66 -4.39
N TRP A 67 -13.87 -6.17 -4.75
CA TRP A 67 -14.52 -5.05 -4.07
C TRP A 67 -14.86 -5.39 -2.62
N PHE A 68 -15.21 -6.66 -2.35
CA PHE A 68 -15.52 -7.14 -1.00
C PHE A 68 -14.39 -6.88 0.00
N SER A 69 -13.12 -7.07 -0.40
CA SER A 69 -11.97 -6.75 0.46
C SER A 69 -11.94 -5.29 0.91
N LEU A 70 -12.26 -4.34 0.01
CA LEU A 70 -12.34 -2.93 0.39
C LEU A 70 -13.49 -2.67 1.35
N ARG A 71 -14.64 -3.32 1.14
CA ARG A 71 -15.80 -3.22 2.06
C ARG A 71 -15.47 -3.71 3.46
N LEU A 72 -14.65 -4.75 3.60
CA LEU A 72 -14.17 -5.20 4.91
C LEU A 72 -13.38 -4.10 5.62
N ILE A 73 -12.46 -3.44 4.91
CA ILE A 73 -11.68 -2.31 5.44
C ILE A 73 -12.61 -1.15 5.83
N GLN A 74 -13.55 -0.77 4.95
CA GLN A 74 -14.49 0.33 5.22
C GLN A 74 -15.39 0.07 6.42
N SER A 75 -15.82 -1.18 6.61
CA SER A 75 -16.65 -1.56 7.77
C SER A 75 -15.95 -1.30 9.12
N VAL A 76 -14.62 -1.25 9.12
CA VAL A 76 -13.83 -0.90 10.30
C VAL A 76 -13.91 0.61 10.57
N TYR A 77 -13.76 1.44 9.53
CA TYR A 77 -13.90 2.89 9.68
C TYR A 77 -15.28 3.30 10.14
N ASP A 78 -16.32 2.66 9.59
CA ASP A 78 -17.71 2.92 10.00
C ASP A 78 -17.95 2.61 11.48
N LYS A 79 -17.26 1.59 12.03
CA LYS A 79 -17.31 1.24 13.45
C LYS A 79 -16.44 2.14 14.33
N GLY A 80 -15.36 2.69 13.79
CA GLY A 80 -14.39 3.52 14.52
C GLY A 80 -13.49 2.74 15.48
N ALA A 81 -13.56 1.41 15.49
CA ALA A 81 -12.73 0.54 16.32
C ALA A 81 -12.56 -0.82 15.62
N ILE A 82 -11.45 -1.51 15.91
CA ILE A 82 -11.18 -2.85 15.41
C ILE A 82 -10.61 -3.75 16.50
N GLU A 83 -11.12 -4.96 16.59
CA GLU A 83 -10.57 -6.00 17.46
C GLU A 83 -9.44 -6.77 16.75
N LYS A 84 -8.49 -7.29 17.53
CA LYS A 84 -7.33 -8.05 17.03
C LYS A 84 -7.73 -9.19 16.08
N GLU A 85 -8.72 -10.00 16.46
CA GLU A 85 -9.21 -11.13 15.67
C GLU A 85 -9.76 -10.62 14.31
N GLN A 86 -10.58 -9.56 14.33
CA GLN A 86 -11.15 -8.99 13.12
C GLN A 86 -10.06 -8.45 12.18
N LEU A 87 -9.04 -7.78 12.69
CA LEU A 87 -7.92 -7.30 11.87
C LEU A 87 -7.14 -8.47 11.24
N LEU A 88 -6.93 -9.54 12.00
CA LEU A 88 -6.28 -10.76 11.51
C LEU A 88 -7.11 -11.45 10.41
N GLU A 89 -8.42 -11.57 10.60
CA GLU A 89 -9.34 -12.12 9.60
C GLU A 89 -9.29 -11.32 8.28
N ILE A 90 -9.31 -9.99 8.36
CA ILE A 90 -9.24 -9.12 7.18
C ILE A 90 -7.89 -9.31 6.47
N THR A 91 -6.78 -9.20 7.19
CA THR A 91 -5.43 -9.33 6.58
C THR A 91 -5.19 -10.71 5.97
N CYS A 92 -5.65 -11.78 6.64
CA CYS A 92 -5.59 -13.14 6.10
C CYS A 92 -6.50 -13.32 4.88
N ALA A 93 -7.70 -12.74 4.87
CA ALA A 93 -8.60 -12.77 3.72
C ALA A 93 -7.94 -12.15 2.47
N LEU A 94 -7.24 -11.02 2.65
CA LEU A 94 -6.47 -10.37 1.59
C LEU A 94 -5.31 -11.26 1.12
N ALA A 95 -4.56 -11.89 2.04
CA ALA A 95 -3.45 -12.77 1.69
C ALA A 95 -3.89 -14.08 1.00
N LYS A 96 -5.08 -14.60 1.28
CA LYS A 96 -5.66 -15.80 0.62
C LYS A 96 -6.05 -15.56 -0.85
N ARG A 97 -6.04 -14.31 -1.33
CA ARG A 97 -6.50 -13.98 -2.69
C ARG A 97 -5.53 -14.44 -3.76
N ASN A 98 -5.95 -15.42 -4.57
CA ASN A 98 -5.15 -15.87 -5.72
C ASN A 98 -5.22 -14.93 -6.94
N LEU A 99 -6.26 -14.09 -7.03
CA LEU A 99 -6.44 -13.14 -8.12
C LEU A 99 -6.16 -11.73 -7.61
N CYS A 100 -5.09 -11.16 -8.13
CA CYS A 100 -4.64 -9.79 -7.89
C CYS A 100 -4.94 -8.93 -9.13
N ASP A 101 -5.48 -7.73 -8.94
CA ASP A 101 -5.72 -6.73 -9.99
C ASP A 101 -4.96 -5.43 -9.67
N SER A 102 -3.99 -5.07 -10.50
CA SER A 102 -3.21 -3.82 -10.37
C SER A 102 -3.58 -2.77 -11.41
N THR A 103 -4.78 -2.85 -12.00
CA THR A 103 -5.21 -1.94 -13.07
C THR A 103 -5.07 -0.46 -12.67
N VAL A 104 -5.44 -0.10 -11.43
CA VAL A 104 -5.28 1.27 -10.91
C VAL A 104 -3.80 1.70 -10.96
N PHE A 105 -2.90 0.87 -10.46
CA PHE A 105 -1.45 1.14 -10.50
C PHE A 105 -0.92 1.25 -11.93
N HIS A 106 -1.40 0.41 -12.86
CA HIS A 106 -1.06 0.51 -14.27
C HIS A 106 -1.50 1.82 -14.91
N LEU A 107 -2.70 2.32 -14.59
CA LEU A 107 -3.18 3.62 -15.09
C LEU A 107 -2.29 4.75 -14.59
N LEU A 108 -1.97 4.75 -13.30
CA LEU A 108 -1.09 5.75 -12.68
C LEU A 108 0.29 5.79 -13.35
N LEU A 109 0.90 4.62 -13.59
CA LEU A 109 2.19 4.56 -14.27
C LEU A 109 2.11 5.02 -15.72
N ARG A 110 1.12 4.55 -16.50
CA ARG A 110 1.00 4.89 -17.92
C ARG A 110 0.71 6.37 -18.14
N GLY A 111 -0.12 6.98 -17.29
CA GLY A 111 -0.38 8.41 -17.36
C GLY A 111 0.88 9.20 -17.08
N ALA A 112 1.69 8.83 -16.09
CA ALA A 112 2.94 9.50 -15.80
C ALA A 112 3.97 9.39 -16.94
N THR A 113 4.09 8.24 -17.60
CA THR A 113 5.15 7.97 -18.59
C THR A 113 4.88 8.52 -19.99
N SER A 114 3.68 9.04 -20.26
CA SER A 114 3.22 9.27 -21.64
C SER A 114 2.86 10.73 -21.97
N PRO A 115 3.75 11.72 -21.75
CA PRO A 115 3.43 13.12 -22.04
C PRO A 115 3.24 13.41 -23.53
N LYS A 116 3.80 12.59 -24.42
CA LYS A 116 3.69 12.73 -25.89
C LYS A 116 2.61 11.84 -26.51
N TRP A 117 1.75 11.24 -25.70
CA TRP A 117 0.72 10.33 -26.20
C TRP A 117 -0.31 11.09 -27.06
N LYS A 118 -0.67 10.51 -28.20
CA LYS A 118 -1.73 11.02 -29.06
C LYS A 118 -2.92 10.06 -29.05
N PRO A 119 -4.14 10.55 -28.81
CA PRO A 119 -5.32 9.69 -28.82
C PRO A 119 -5.53 9.08 -30.19
N MET A 120 -5.75 7.77 -30.21
CA MET A 120 -6.04 7.01 -31.43
C MET A 120 -7.49 6.52 -31.38
N PHE A 121 -8.37 7.22 -32.08
CA PHE A 121 -9.76 6.80 -32.23
C PHE A 121 -9.92 6.01 -33.54
N PRO A 122 -10.32 4.73 -33.50
CA PRO A 122 -10.47 3.91 -34.71
C PRO A 122 -11.78 4.17 -35.48
N HIS A 123 -12.46 5.29 -35.26
CA HIS A 123 -13.75 5.64 -35.89
C HIS A 123 -13.73 7.05 -36.44
N SER A 124 -14.73 7.43 -37.25
CA SER A 124 -14.83 8.75 -37.87
C SER A 124 -15.39 9.87 -36.98
N LYS A 125 -15.89 9.56 -35.77
CA LYS A 125 -16.46 10.56 -34.86
C LYS A 125 -15.40 11.59 -34.44
N GLU A 126 -15.71 12.86 -34.66
CA GLU A 126 -14.96 14.01 -34.13
C GLU A 126 -15.55 14.41 -32.77
N TYR A 127 -14.69 14.79 -31.84
CA TYR A 127 -15.12 15.26 -30.52
C TYR A 127 -14.87 16.75 -30.39
N THR A 128 -15.90 17.47 -29.96
CA THR A 128 -15.82 18.93 -29.79
C THR A 128 -15.28 19.30 -28.41
N THR A 129 -15.42 18.40 -27.44
CA THR A 129 -14.87 18.54 -26.09
C THR A 129 -14.08 17.30 -25.67
N ILE A 130 -13.15 17.46 -24.73
CA ILE A 130 -12.42 16.33 -24.13
C ILE A 130 -13.36 15.40 -23.37
N ARG A 131 -14.33 15.97 -22.65
CA ARG A 131 -15.34 15.21 -21.91
C ARG A 131 -16.10 14.23 -22.80
N GLU A 132 -16.59 14.68 -23.96
CA GLU A 132 -17.28 13.80 -24.93
C GLU A 132 -16.41 12.62 -25.36
N ALA A 133 -15.11 12.86 -25.57
CA ALA A 133 -14.16 11.83 -25.97
C ALA A 133 -13.91 10.81 -24.83
N VAL A 134 -13.79 11.29 -23.60
CA VAL A 134 -13.59 10.45 -22.41
C VAL A 134 -14.82 9.57 -22.16
N GLU A 135 -16.02 10.14 -22.21
CA GLU A 135 -17.28 9.40 -22.04
C GLU A 135 -17.45 8.31 -23.11
N ASP A 136 -17.11 8.60 -24.38
CA ASP A 136 -17.14 7.61 -25.47
C ASP A 136 -16.11 6.48 -25.25
N CYS A 137 -14.89 6.83 -24.83
CA CYS A 137 -13.87 5.86 -24.49
C CYS A 137 -14.33 4.92 -23.36
N LEU A 138 -14.92 5.46 -22.30
CA LEU A 138 -15.46 4.68 -21.18
C LEU A 138 -16.57 3.73 -21.64
N LYS A 139 -17.53 4.22 -22.42
CA LYS A 139 -18.63 3.39 -22.99
C LYS A 139 -18.14 2.23 -23.84
N ARG A 140 -16.93 2.32 -24.39
CA ARG A 140 -16.32 1.31 -25.28
C ARG A 140 -15.26 0.44 -24.60
N GLY A 141 -15.11 0.53 -23.28
CA GLY A 141 -14.08 -0.22 -22.55
C GLY A 141 -12.64 0.25 -22.85
N LYS A 142 -12.46 1.51 -23.29
CA LYS A 142 -11.15 2.10 -23.59
C LYS A 142 -10.63 2.92 -22.41
N LEU A 143 -10.45 2.22 -21.28
CA LEU A 143 -10.07 2.81 -19.99
C LEU A 143 -8.77 3.61 -20.04
N ASN A 144 -7.73 3.08 -20.70
CA ASN A 144 -6.44 3.77 -20.77
C ASN A 144 -6.52 5.06 -21.60
N GLU A 145 -7.24 5.03 -22.73
CA GLU A 145 -7.51 6.23 -23.53
C GLU A 145 -8.32 7.25 -22.73
N ALA A 146 -9.37 6.81 -22.02
CA ALA A 146 -10.18 7.66 -21.16
C ALA A 146 -9.35 8.33 -20.06
N TRP A 147 -8.48 7.58 -19.38
CA TRP A 147 -7.58 8.11 -18.36
C TRP A 147 -6.61 9.14 -18.93
N LEU A 148 -5.96 8.84 -20.05
CA LEU A 148 -4.99 9.74 -20.68
C LEU A 148 -5.62 11.05 -21.19
N LEU A 149 -6.83 10.97 -21.76
CA LEU A 149 -7.61 12.13 -22.17
C LEU A 149 -8.11 12.93 -20.95
N GLY A 150 -8.55 12.25 -19.90
CA GLY A 150 -9.03 12.86 -18.65
C GLY A 150 -8.02 13.81 -18.02
N ARG A 151 -6.71 13.60 -18.25
CA ARG A 151 -5.64 14.51 -17.78
C ARG A 151 -5.72 15.93 -18.33
N ALA A 152 -6.46 16.17 -19.42
CA ALA A 152 -6.70 17.51 -19.93
C ALA A 152 -7.92 18.20 -19.29
N MET A 153 -8.71 17.47 -18.50
CA MET A 153 -9.85 17.98 -17.76
C MET A 153 -9.45 18.38 -16.35
N ASP A 154 -10.18 19.32 -15.76
CA ASP A 154 -10.07 19.63 -14.34
C ASP A 154 -10.48 18.43 -13.47
N THR A 155 -9.84 18.26 -12.32
CA THR A 155 -10.14 17.15 -11.40
C THR A 155 -11.60 17.15 -10.96
N GLU A 156 -12.18 18.31 -10.68
CA GLU A 156 -13.61 18.45 -10.33
C GLU A 156 -14.53 18.06 -11.49
N GLU A 157 -14.15 18.40 -12.73
CA GLU A 157 -14.92 18.02 -13.93
C GLU A 157 -14.90 16.50 -14.13
N GLN A 158 -13.73 15.87 -13.92
CA GLN A 158 -13.59 14.40 -13.98
C GLN A 158 -14.48 13.74 -12.93
N TRP A 159 -14.46 14.21 -11.68
CA TRP A 159 -15.32 13.66 -10.62
C TRP A 159 -16.82 13.77 -10.97
N LEU A 160 -17.28 14.93 -11.44
CA LEU A 160 -18.68 15.14 -11.81
C LEU A 160 -19.12 14.22 -12.96
N MET A 161 -18.27 14.07 -13.98
CA MET A 161 -18.51 13.19 -15.11
C MET A 161 -18.58 11.72 -14.65
N LEU A 162 -17.61 11.26 -13.86
CA LEU A 162 -17.58 9.88 -13.37
C LEU A 162 -18.74 9.57 -12.41
N GLU A 163 -19.17 10.53 -11.59
CA GLU A 163 -20.34 10.39 -10.71
C GLU A 163 -21.63 10.17 -11.51
N THR A 164 -21.80 10.92 -12.60
CA THR A 164 -22.94 10.76 -13.52
C THR A 164 -22.95 9.34 -14.10
N ILE A 165 -21.82 8.86 -14.60
CA ILE A 165 -21.70 7.50 -15.17
C ILE A 165 -21.91 6.43 -14.10
N ALA A 166 -21.34 6.61 -12.90
CA ALA A 166 -21.53 5.69 -11.79
C ALA A 166 -23.01 5.58 -11.40
N SER A 167 -23.75 6.70 -11.43
CA SER A 167 -25.20 6.69 -11.17
C SER A 167 -26.00 5.98 -12.25
N GLU A 168 -25.62 6.12 -13.53
CA GLU A 168 -26.26 5.39 -14.63
C GLU A 168 -26.03 3.87 -14.52
N LEU A 169 -24.92 3.45 -13.93
CA LEU A 169 -24.53 2.05 -13.73
C LEU A 169 -24.98 1.45 -12.38
N ASP A 170 -25.72 2.20 -11.55
CA ASP A 170 -26.10 1.81 -10.19
C ASP A 170 -24.88 1.50 -9.28
N ARG A 171 -23.83 2.32 -9.38
CA ARG A 171 -22.55 2.19 -8.64
C ARG A 171 -22.23 3.41 -7.76
N SER A 172 -23.22 4.27 -7.49
CA SER A 172 -23.03 5.52 -6.74
C SER A 172 -22.48 5.32 -5.32
N GLU A 173 -22.90 4.28 -4.60
CA GLU A 173 -22.37 3.98 -3.26
C GLU A 173 -20.87 3.65 -3.33
N ALA A 174 -20.48 2.77 -4.24
CA ALA A 174 -19.10 2.36 -4.44
C ALA A 174 -18.23 3.55 -4.85
N PHE A 175 -18.74 4.41 -5.73
CA PHE A 175 -18.08 5.64 -6.12
C PHE A 175 -17.86 6.59 -4.92
N GLY A 176 -18.88 6.75 -4.07
CA GLY A 176 -18.79 7.54 -2.84
C GLY A 176 -17.74 7.02 -1.86
N ILE A 177 -17.56 5.71 -1.79
CA ILE A 177 -16.48 5.08 -1.00
C ILE A 177 -15.11 5.43 -1.59
N ILE A 178 -14.92 5.26 -2.90
CA ILE A 178 -13.64 5.56 -3.58
C ILE A 178 -13.23 7.01 -3.37
N LYS A 179 -14.17 7.96 -3.45
CA LYS A 179 -13.91 9.39 -3.26
C LYS A 179 -13.40 9.70 -1.84
N LYS A 180 -13.74 8.88 -0.84
CA LYS A 180 -13.41 9.07 0.58
C LYS A 180 -12.19 8.27 1.05
N LEU A 181 -11.58 7.45 0.19
CA LEU A 181 -10.37 6.71 0.55
C LEU A 181 -9.26 7.67 0.98
N ARG A 182 -8.45 7.25 1.96
CA ARG A 182 -7.39 8.09 2.56
C ARG A 182 -6.15 8.23 1.67
N SER A 183 -6.15 7.53 0.54
CA SER A 183 -5.13 7.59 -0.50
C SER A 183 -5.12 8.96 -1.21
N CYS A 184 -4.15 9.20 -2.10
CA CYS A 184 -4.08 10.49 -2.78
C CYS A 184 -5.18 10.63 -3.85
N VAL A 185 -5.50 11.87 -4.20
CA VAL A 185 -6.60 12.22 -5.12
C VAL A 185 -6.51 11.45 -6.45
N TYR A 186 -5.32 11.31 -7.03
CA TYR A 186 -5.14 10.64 -8.31
C TYR A 186 -5.27 9.11 -8.24
N GLU A 187 -4.93 8.50 -7.11
CA GLU A 187 -5.17 7.07 -6.88
C GLU A 187 -6.67 6.78 -6.81
N ASN A 188 -7.40 7.60 -6.04
CA ASN A 188 -8.85 7.52 -5.93
C ASN A 188 -9.51 7.75 -7.30
N LEU A 189 -9.04 8.77 -8.04
CA LEU A 189 -9.57 9.08 -9.36
C LEU A 189 -9.32 7.93 -10.35
N ALA A 190 -8.11 7.37 -10.38
CA ALA A 190 -7.80 6.21 -11.21
C ALA A 190 -8.70 5.01 -10.85
N ALA A 191 -8.94 4.74 -9.56
CA ALA A 191 -9.87 3.71 -9.12
C ALA A 191 -11.32 3.99 -9.57
N ALA A 192 -11.76 5.25 -9.56
CA ALA A 192 -13.08 5.64 -10.04
C ALA A 192 -13.24 5.44 -11.55
N TYR A 193 -12.21 5.74 -12.35
CA TYR A 193 -12.16 5.41 -13.77
C TYR A 193 -12.30 3.90 -14.01
N VAL A 194 -11.63 3.07 -13.20
CA VAL A 194 -11.80 1.60 -13.28
C VAL A 194 -13.23 1.22 -12.94
N LEU A 195 -13.79 1.68 -11.82
CA LEU A 195 -15.15 1.34 -11.35
C LEU A 195 -16.21 1.55 -12.44
N VAL A 196 -16.20 2.70 -13.11
CA VAL A 196 -17.20 3.03 -14.14
C VAL A 196 -16.94 2.33 -15.48
N ASN A 197 -15.77 1.72 -15.66
CA ASN A 197 -15.42 0.97 -16.86
C ASN A 197 -15.61 -0.54 -16.73
N LEU A 198 -15.75 -1.07 -15.52
CA LEU A 198 -15.98 -2.50 -15.29
C LEU A 198 -17.24 -2.98 -15.99
N ASP A 199 -17.15 -4.11 -16.68
CA ASP A 199 -18.32 -4.83 -17.14
C ASP A 199 -19.12 -5.39 -15.95
N GLU A 200 -20.40 -5.65 -16.18
CA GLU A 200 -21.33 -6.06 -15.14
C GLU A 200 -20.97 -7.41 -14.50
N ILE A 201 -20.42 -8.34 -15.29
CA ILE A 201 -20.04 -9.67 -14.79
C ILE A 201 -18.86 -9.55 -13.83
N THR A 202 -17.84 -8.79 -14.21
CA THR A 202 -16.68 -8.52 -13.35
C THR A 202 -17.09 -7.78 -12.09
N TRP A 203 -17.94 -6.76 -12.21
CA TRP A 203 -18.46 -6.01 -11.07
C TRP A 203 -19.18 -6.91 -10.05
N ILE A 204 -20.16 -7.70 -10.50
CA ILE A 204 -20.89 -8.65 -9.63
C ILE A 204 -19.94 -9.68 -9.01
N SER A 205 -18.99 -10.20 -9.79
CA SER A 205 -18.01 -11.17 -9.30
C SER A 205 -17.11 -10.59 -8.19
N SER A 206 -16.71 -9.32 -8.31
CA SER A 206 -15.85 -8.62 -7.36
C SER A 206 -16.48 -8.45 -5.97
N GLN A 207 -17.82 -8.45 -5.90
CA GLN A 207 -18.59 -8.27 -4.66
C GLN A 207 -18.77 -9.55 -3.87
N ARG A 208 -18.43 -10.71 -4.44
CA ARG A 208 -18.58 -12.00 -3.76
C ARG A 208 -17.77 -12.02 -2.47
N SER A 209 -18.37 -12.55 -1.42
CA SER A 209 -17.70 -12.71 -0.14
C SER A 209 -16.47 -13.59 -0.28
N ILE A 210 -15.45 -13.25 0.50
CA ILE A 210 -14.22 -14.03 0.62
C ILE A 210 -14.26 -14.74 1.96
N GLU A 211 -13.73 -15.95 2.00
CA GLU A 211 -13.49 -16.65 3.26
C GLU A 211 -12.49 -15.85 4.11
N ASN A 212 -12.97 -15.34 5.24
CA ASN A 212 -12.21 -14.51 6.18
C ASN A 212 -11.74 -15.29 7.42
N THR A 213 -11.82 -16.61 7.41
CA THR A 213 -11.38 -17.44 8.54
C THR A 213 -9.86 -17.51 8.63
N ILE A 214 -9.32 -17.47 9.85
CA ILE A 214 -7.89 -17.71 10.11
C ILE A 214 -7.64 -19.23 10.05
N PRO A 215 -6.75 -19.73 9.17
CA PRO A 215 -6.43 -21.15 9.09
C PRO A 215 -5.82 -21.70 10.38
N LYS A 216 -5.98 -23.02 10.61
CA LYS A 216 -5.55 -23.67 11.85
C LYS A 216 -4.04 -23.53 12.09
N GLU A 217 -3.25 -23.70 11.04
CA GLU A 217 -1.77 -23.64 11.11
C GLU A 217 -1.30 -22.22 11.51
N VAL A 218 -2.04 -21.20 11.07
CA VAL A 218 -1.79 -19.81 11.46
C VAL A 218 -2.16 -19.59 12.91
N LYS A 219 -3.29 -20.14 13.38
CA LYS A 219 -3.70 -20.06 14.80
C LYS A 219 -2.67 -20.72 15.73
N GLU A 220 -2.17 -21.90 15.37
CA GLU A 220 -1.11 -22.59 16.11
C GLU A 220 0.16 -21.72 16.22
N SER A 221 0.57 -21.11 15.11
CA SER A 221 1.72 -20.18 15.11
C SER A 221 1.49 -18.95 16.01
N ILE A 222 0.26 -18.42 16.03
CA ILE A 222 -0.13 -17.29 16.88
C ILE A 222 -0.06 -17.68 18.36
N GLU A 223 -0.56 -18.86 18.73
CA GLU A 223 -0.52 -19.39 20.10
C GLU A 223 0.93 -19.55 20.58
N ASP A 224 1.80 -20.08 19.74
CA ASP A 224 3.24 -20.22 20.01
C ASP A 224 3.88 -18.85 20.29
N TRP A 225 3.57 -17.83 19.47
CA TRP A 225 4.10 -16.48 19.70
C TRP A 225 3.54 -15.89 20.99
N ILE A 226 2.24 -16.02 21.25
CA ILE A 226 1.61 -15.47 22.46
C ILE A 226 2.21 -16.07 23.74
N GLY A 227 2.55 -17.36 23.71
CA GLY A 227 3.20 -18.05 24.84
C GLY A 227 4.62 -17.56 25.16
N GLU A 228 5.28 -16.88 24.22
CA GLU A 228 6.64 -16.37 24.41
C GLU A 228 6.64 -15.05 25.21
N LYS A 229 7.37 -15.06 26.33
CA LYS A 229 7.49 -13.93 27.27
C LYS A 229 8.70 -13.06 26.96
N SER A 230 9.72 -13.62 26.32
CA SER A 230 10.94 -12.90 25.96
C SER A 230 10.68 -11.95 24.79
N LEU A 231 10.90 -10.66 25.01
CA LEU A 231 10.85 -9.65 23.94
C LEU A 231 11.83 -10.00 22.81
N ARG A 232 13.00 -10.55 23.16
CA ARG A 232 14.00 -11.01 22.18
C ARG A 232 13.47 -12.15 21.32
N LYS A 233 12.89 -13.18 21.92
CA LYS A 233 12.41 -14.36 21.17
C LYS A 233 11.10 -14.10 20.42
N ARG A 234 10.28 -13.15 20.89
CA ARG A 234 9.10 -12.65 20.17
C ARG A 234 9.42 -12.05 18.80
N ARG A 235 10.67 -11.62 18.56
CA ARG A 235 11.15 -11.26 17.21
C ARG A 235 11.38 -12.50 16.35
N ALA A 236 10.31 -13.23 16.07
CA ALA A 236 10.37 -14.53 15.38
C ALA A 236 10.67 -14.40 13.88
N ILE A 237 10.26 -13.30 13.25
CA ILE A 237 10.39 -13.12 11.79
C ILE A 237 11.27 -11.91 11.47
N LYS A 238 12.26 -12.12 10.59
CA LYS A 238 13.12 -11.05 10.06
C LYS A 238 12.49 -10.42 8.82
N PRO A 239 12.44 -9.08 8.69
CA PRO A 239 12.01 -8.42 7.46
C PRO A 239 12.82 -8.92 6.25
N LYS A 240 12.12 -9.37 5.22
CA LYS A 240 12.75 -9.88 3.99
C LYS A 240 13.35 -8.72 3.19
N PRO A 241 14.56 -8.83 2.62
CA PRO A 241 15.16 -7.76 1.82
C PRO A 241 14.27 -7.26 0.68
N GLU A 242 13.46 -8.13 0.08
CA GLU A 242 12.49 -7.80 -0.98
C GLU A 242 11.34 -6.93 -0.48
N ALA A 243 10.97 -7.06 0.80
CA ALA A 243 9.99 -6.21 1.45
C ALA A 243 10.56 -4.82 1.74
N LEU A 244 11.88 -4.68 1.91
CA LEU A 244 12.53 -3.42 2.25
C LEU A 244 12.81 -2.53 1.03
N LEU A 245 12.21 -2.81 -0.13
CA LEU A 245 12.44 -2.02 -1.34
C LEU A 245 11.60 -0.75 -1.33
N TYR A 246 12.26 0.40 -1.51
CA TYR A 246 11.70 1.75 -1.70
C TYR A 246 10.91 2.35 -0.52
N LEU A 247 10.02 1.59 0.12
CA LEU A 247 9.09 2.10 1.13
C LEU A 247 9.70 2.27 2.53
N THR A 248 10.98 1.94 2.70
CA THR A 248 11.64 1.95 4.01
C THR A 248 12.88 2.83 3.97
N ALA A 249 13.21 3.44 5.10
CA ALA A 249 14.43 4.21 5.24
C ALA A 249 15.69 3.35 5.02
N ARG A 250 15.65 2.06 5.39
CA ARG A 250 16.75 1.11 5.11
C ARG A 250 17.00 0.91 3.61
N SER A 251 15.98 1.13 2.78
CA SER A 251 16.11 1.05 1.32
C SER A 251 17.02 2.14 0.74
N GLU A 252 17.11 3.29 1.41
CA GLU A 252 17.92 4.45 1.01
C GLU A 252 19.33 4.41 1.62
N GLN A 253 19.54 3.57 2.64
CA GLN A 253 20.82 3.41 3.31
C GLN A 253 21.83 2.63 2.45
N SER A 254 23.10 3.04 2.54
CA SER A 254 24.20 2.28 1.96
C SER A 254 24.38 0.93 2.68
N ALA A 255 24.98 -0.06 2.00
CA ALA A 255 25.27 -1.37 2.59
C ALA A 255 26.30 -1.34 3.74
N TYR A 256 26.91 -0.19 4.01
CA TYR A 256 27.88 0.03 5.09
C TYR A 256 27.28 0.74 6.30
N VAL A 257 26.05 1.26 6.19
CA VAL A 257 25.33 1.93 7.28
C VAL A 257 24.35 0.92 7.89
N SER A 258 24.41 0.74 9.21
CA SER A 258 23.51 -0.12 9.98
C SER A 258 22.57 0.73 10.83
N SER A 259 21.32 0.29 10.97
CA SER A 259 20.36 0.87 11.91
C SER A 259 20.49 0.32 13.33
N GLU A 260 21.39 -0.64 13.60
CA GLU A 260 21.62 -1.19 14.95
C GLU A 260 21.85 -0.15 16.06
N PRO A 261 22.52 1.00 15.83
CA PRO A 261 22.70 2.02 16.87
C PRO A 261 21.39 2.53 17.47
N GLU A 262 20.27 2.45 16.74
CA GLU A 262 18.94 2.86 17.19
C GLU A 262 18.46 2.07 18.41
N ILE A 263 18.90 0.81 18.55
CA ILE A 263 18.59 -0.04 19.71
C ILE A 263 19.79 -0.30 20.61
N GLN A 264 21.02 -0.17 20.10
CA GLN A 264 22.22 -0.44 20.87
C GLN A 264 22.64 0.75 21.75
N GLY A 265 22.73 1.96 21.16
CA GLY A 265 23.28 3.14 21.85
C GLY A 265 22.23 4.17 22.24
N ASP A 266 21.18 4.29 21.42
CA ASP A 266 20.17 5.35 21.53
C ASP A 266 18.78 4.82 21.94
N LEU A 267 18.70 3.64 22.56
CA LEU A 267 17.42 2.94 22.81
C LEU A 267 16.34 3.86 23.37
N ILE A 268 16.58 4.55 24.50
CA ILE A 268 15.57 5.42 25.14
C ILE A 268 15.13 6.56 24.23
N LYS A 269 16.05 7.13 23.45
CA LYS A 269 15.74 8.19 22.50
C LYS A 269 14.83 7.66 21.38
N THR A 270 15.11 6.45 20.87
CA THR A 270 14.31 5.82 19.82
C THR A 270 12.95 5.35 20.34
N LEU A 271 12.89 4.80 21.57
CA LEU A 271 11.63 4.41 22.22
C LEU A 271 10.68 5.62 22.38
N LYS A 272 11.19 6.81 22.69
CA LYS A 272 10.38 8.03 22.80
C LYS A 272 9.74 8.48 21.48
N LEU A 273 10.21 7.98 20.33
CA LEU A 273 9.58 8.25 19.03
C LEU A 273 8.37 7.35 18.77
N SER A 274 8.15 6.32 19.59
CA SER A 274 7.02 5.40 19.49
C SER A 274 5.95 5.77 20.50
N GLU A 275 4.71 5.96 20.06
CA GLU A 275 3.59 6.26 20.96
C GLU A 275 3.37 5.16 21.99
N TYR A 276 3.46 3.89 21.56
CA TYR A 276 3.39 2.72 22.44
C TYR A 276 4.40 2.81 23.59
N TRP A 277 5.66 3.02 23.26
CA TRP A 277 6.73 3.06 24.26
C TRP A 277 6.73 4.36 25.06
N LEU A 278 6.31 5.48 24.46
CA LEU A 278 6.19 6.76 25.15
C LEU A 278 5.20 6.66 26.30
N CYS A 279 4.01 6.10 26.06
CA CYS A 279 3.00 5.82 27.10
C CYS A 279 3.58 4.99 28.25
N ILE A 280 4.39 3.98 27.95
CA ILE A 280 5.07 3.19 28.98
C ILE A 280 6.10 4.05 29.73
N LEU A 281 6.97 4.76 29.01
CA LEU A 281 8.06 5.54 29.58
C LEU A 281 7.57 6.67 30.50
N GLU A 282 6.39 7.27 30.25
CA GLU A 282 5.78 8.29 31.11
C GLU A 282 5.52 7.79 32.55
N HIS A 283 5.32 6.48 32.73
CA HIS A 283 5.19 5.87 34.06
C HIS A 283 6.52 5.85 34.82
N TYR A 284 7.65 5.76 34.12
CA TYR A 284 8.98 5.58 34.71
C TYR A 284 9.86 6.84 34.65
N MET A 285 9.54 7.80 33.77
CA MET A 285 10.34 9.00 33.50
C MET A 285 9.57 10.29 33.79
N ALA A 286 10.30 11.34 34.17
CA ALA A 286 9.80 12.71 34.28
C ALA A 286 10.84 13.67 33.68
N ASN A 287 10.39 14.68 32.92
CA ASN A 287 11.27 15.68 32.29
C ASN A 287 12.45 15.06 31.52
N ASN A 288 12.19 14.01 30.73
CA ASN A 288 13.20 13.26 29.97
C ASN A 288 14.25 12.49 30.77
N THR A 289 14.11 12.40 32.09
CA THR A 289 15.01 11.67 33.00
C THR A 289 14.25 10.59 33.77
N TRP A 290 14.95 9.54 34.23
CA TRP A 290 14.35 8.53 35.11
C TRP A 290 13.88 9.16 36.42
N LYS A 291 12.69 8.79 36.91
CA LYS A 291 12.16 9.31 38.19
C LYS A 291 13.06 8.93 39.36
N SER A 292 13.64 7.72 39.32
CA SER A 292 14.69 7.24 40.22
C SER A 292 15.39 6.02 39.60
N ASP A 293 16.50 5.58 40.18
CA ASP A 293 17.19 4.34 39.76
C ASP A 293 16.27 3.11 39.88
N VAL A 294 15.44 3.05 40.92
CA VAL A 294 14.44 1.98 41.10
C VAL A 294 13.44 1.92 39.94
N HIS A 295 13.00 3.07 39.40
CA HIS A 295 12.12 3.09 38.24
C HIS A 295 12.85 2.62 36.97
N LYS A 296 14.13 2.97 36.83
CA LYS A 296 14.96 2.51 35.72
C LYS A 296 15.11 0.98 35.76
N GLU A 297 15.49 0.42 36.90
CA GLU A 297 15.60 -1.03 37.10
C GLU A 297 14.26 -1.73 36.84
N ALA A 298 13.17 -1.23 37.44
CA ALA A 298 11.84 -1.80 37.24
C ALA A 298 11.38 -1.80 35.77
N PHE A 299 11.73 -0.75 34.99
CA PHE A 299 11.45 -0.72 33.56
C PHE A 299 12.22 -1.84 32.82
N TYR A 300 13.53 -1.96 33.04
CA TYR A 300 14.33 -2.98 32.37
C TYR A 300 13.95 -4.39 32.80
N ASP A 301 13.71 -4.64 34.09
CA ASP A 301 13.27 -5.94 34.61
C ASP A 301 11.91 -6.36 34.03
N THR A 302 11.01 -5.40 33.79
CA THR A 302 9.67 -5.68 33.27
C THR A 302 9.68 -5.96 31.77
N TYR A 303 10.35 -5.11 30.98
CA TYR A 303 10.25 -5.14 29.51
C TYR A 303 11.43 -5.84 28.83
N PHE A 304 12.55 -6.03 29.54
CA PHE A 304 13.76 -6.69 29.08
C PHE A 304 14.27 -7.74 30.11
N PRO A 305 13.42 -8.72 30.51
CA PRO A 305 13.72 -9.61 31.63
C PRO A 305 14.90 -10.58 31.40
N ASP A 306 15.27 -10.82 30.14
CA ASP A 306 16.39 -11.70 29.81
C ASP A 306 17.69 -10.89 29.67
N ASP A 307 17.72 -9.97 28.70
CA ASP A 307 18.84 -9.11 28.40
C ASP A 307 18.41 -7.93 27.52
N ILE A 308 19.12 -6.81 27.65
CA ILE A 308 18.80 -5.56 26.94
C ILE A 308 19.35 -5.56 25.51
N PRO A 309 18.82 -4.74 24.59
CA PRO A 309 19.25 -4.76 23.19
C PRO A 309 20.74 -4.56 22.93
N ASP A 310 21.46 -3.87 23.81
CA ASP A 310 22.91 -3.68 23.71
C ASP A 310 23.69 -4.98 23.94
N GLU A 311 23.17 -5.86 24.79
CA GLU A 311 23.77 -7.14 25.15
C GLU A 311 23.42 -8.26 24.17
N TRP A 312 22.49 -8.01 23.24
CA TRP A 312 22.10 -8.98 22.23
C TRP A 312 23.23 -9.27 21.25
N SER A 313 23.29 -10.52 20.81
CA SER A 313 24.18 -10.92 19.72
C SER A 313 23.90 -10.10 18.45
N LEU A 314 24.93 -9.90 17.62
CA LEU A 314 24.79 -9.23 16.33
C LEU A 314 23.63 -9.83 15.51
N GLN A 315 23.53 -11.16 15.45
CA GLN A 315 22.45 -11.86 14.74
C GLN A 315 21.07 -11.49 15.30
N SER A 316 20.93 -11.38 16.62
CA SER A 316 19.68 -11.03 17.28
C SER A 316 19.28 -9.56 17.07
N ARG A 317 20.25 -8.65 16.92
CA ARG A 317 20.00 -7.25 16.55
C ARG A 317 19.61 -7.13 15.07
N GLU A 318 20.32 -7.86 14.20
CA GLU A 318 20.04 -8.00 12.77
C GLU A 318 18.68 -8.63 12.42
N MET A 319 17.92 -9.11 13.40
CA MET A 319 16.51 -9.52 13.21
C MET A 319 15.59 -8.34 12.96
N SER A 320 15.83 -7.19 13.59
CA SER A 320 15.00 -5.99 13.41
C SER A 320 15.78 -4.78 12.90
N HIS A 321 17.08 -4.69 13.15
CA HIS A 321 17.94 -3.57 12.77
C HIS A 321 19.17 -4.06 12.03
N GLY A 322 19.42 -3.58 10.82
CA GLY A 322 20.50 -4.11 10.01
C GLY A 322 21.02 -3.12 8.98
N ARG A 323 21.87 -3.62 8.10
CA ARG A 323 22.51 -2.81 7.06
C ARG A 323 21.56 -2.43 5.95
N GLY A 324 21.80 -1.25 5.37
CA GLY A 324 21.12 -0.79 4.17
C GLY A 324 21.23 -1.75 2.98
N LEU A 325 20.34 -1.60 2.01
CA LEU A 325 20.36 -2.45 0.81
C LEU A 325 21.47 -2.07 -0.19
N GLY A 326 22.05 -0.86 -0.06
CA GLY A 326 23.14 -0.39 -0.92
C GLY A 326 22.73 -0.24 -2.38
N LYS A 327 21.46 0.05 -2.65
CA LYS A 327 20.93 0.28 -4.00
C LYS A 327 20.57 1.76 -4.18
N PRO A 328 20.78 2.35 -5.36
CA PRO A 328 20.23 3.66 -5.68
C PRO A 328 18.70 3.67 -5.52
N VAL A 329 18.16 4.80 -5.09
CA VAL A 329 16.72 4.98 -4.81
C VAL A 329 15.89 4.67 -6.07
N GLU A 330 16.36 5.09 -7.24
CA GLU A 330 15.72 4.83 -8.53
C GLU A 330 15.62 3.33 -8.82
N LEU A 331 16.70 2.57 -8.57
CA LEU A 331 16.71 1.14 -8.78
C LEU A 331 15.76 0.41 -7.81
N SER A 332 15.71 0.84 -6.55
CA SER A 332 14.77 0.32 -5.55
C SER A 332 13.32 0.57 -5.96
N ARG A 333 13.00 1.79 -6.44
CA ARG A 333 11.68 2.14 -6.98
C ARG A 333 11.31 1.31 -8.20
N THR A 334 12.21 1.20 -9.16
CA THR A 334 11.99 0.36 -10.36
C THR A 334 11.70 -1.09 -9.98
N ARG A 335 12.46 -1.67 -9.04
CA ARG A 335 12.20 -3.03 -8.55
C ARG A 335 10.87 -3.14 -7.82
N PHE A 336 10.52 -2.16 -7.00
CA PHE A 336 9.21 -2.11 -6.33
C PHE A 336 8.06 -2.13 -7.35
N ILE A 337 8.15 -1.29 -8.40
CA ILE A 337 7.17 -1.23 -9.48
C ILE A 337 7.07 -2.58 -10.21
N TYR A 338 8.20 -3.17 -10.58
CA TYR A 338 8.20 -4.48 -11.24
C TYR A 338 7.62 -5.59 -10.36
N ASN A 339 7.98 -5.65 -9.08
CA ASN A 339 7.42 -6.63 -8.15
C ASN A 339 5.91 -6.48 -7.99
N THR A 340 5.42 -5.24 -8.02
CA THR A 340 3.99 -4.94 -7.92
C THR A 340 3.26 -5.44 -9.18
N ILE A 341 3.78 -5.10 -10.37
CA ILE A 341 3.17 -5.49 -11.65
C ILE A 341 3.22 -7.01 -11.85
N GLN A 342 4.37 -7.65 -11.64
CA GLN A 342 4.58 -9.08 -11.93
C GLN A 342 3.67 -10.02 -11.13
N ARG A 343 3.23 -9.60 -9.95
CA ARG A 343 2.40 -10.40 -9.04
C ARG A 343 0.90 -10.18 -9.21
N SER A 344 0.51 -9.44 -10.24
CA SER A 344 -0.87 -9.04 -10.47
C SER A 344 -1.24 -9.20 -11.94
N LYS A 345 -2.52 -9.46 -12.20
CA LYS A 345 -3.07 -9.29 -13.55
C LYS A 345 -3.57 -7.85 -13.65
N SER A 346 -3.62 -7.31 -14.85
CA SER A 346 -4.45 -6.15 -15.16
C SER A 346 -5.69 -6.64 -15.88
N LEU A 347 -6.87 -6.05 -15.63
CA LEU A 347 -8.11 -6.33 -16.36
C LEU A 347 -7.89 -6.05 -17.85
N GLU A 348 -7.54 -7.09 -18.61
CA GLU A 348 -7.28 -7.14 -20.07
C GLU A 348 -6.48 -5.98 -20.71
N LEU A 349 -5.85 -5.13 -19.89
CA LEU A 349 -5.06 -3.98 -20.30
C LEU A 349 -3.61 -4.36 -20.60
N TRP A 350 -3.45 -5.16 -21.65
CA TRP A 350 -2.22 -5.34 -22.45
C TRP A 350 -0.93 -5.74 -21.72
N ASN A 351 -0.29 -6.81 -22.24
CA ASN A 351 1.11 -7.21 -22.02
C ASN A 351 2.15 -6.20 -22.56
N SER A 352 1.90 -4.89 -22.53
CA SER A 352 2.85 -3.90 -23.02
C SER A 352 3.93 -3.66 -21.97
N LYS A 353 5.18 -4.00 -22.31
CA LYS A 353 6.35 -3.63 -21.53
C LYS A 353 6.43 -2.09 -21.48
N PHE A 354 6.57 -1.52 -20.29
CA PHE A 354 6.94 -0.12 -20.14
C PHE A 354 8.35 0.08 -20.70
N LYS A 355 8.52 1.04 -21.63
CA LYS A 355 9.84 1.37 -22.21
C LYS A 355 10.69 2.19 -21.24
N GLU A 356 10.05 3.18 -20.63
CA GLU A 356 10.61 4.06 -19.60
C GLU A 356 9.53 4.24 -18.53
N ILE A 357 9.90 4.12 -17.26
CA ILE A 357 8.99 4.31 -16.12
C ILE A 357 9.52 5.48 -15.30
N ASP A 358 8.73 6.55 -15.17
CA ASP A 358 8.98 7.54 -14.14
C ASP A 358 8.73 6.87 -12.78
N CYS A 359 9.83 6.67 -12.05
CA CYS A 359 9.83 5.91 -10.82
C CYS A 359 9.58 6.76 -9.58
N THR A 360 9.36 8.08 -9.72
CA THR A 360 9.16 8.98 -8.58
C THR A 360 7.92 8.62 -7.76
N MET A 361 6.87 8.11 -8.41
CA MET A 361 5.58 7.77 -7.80
C MET A 361 4.95 8.91 -6.97
N ASP A 362 5.34 10.15 -7.26
CA ASP A 362 4.70 11.35 -6.73
C ASP A 362 3.56 11.74 -7.66
N TRP A 363 2.43 11.05 -7.51
CA TRP A 363 1.27 11.23 -8.39
C TRP A 363 0.78 12.67 -8.41
N SER A 364 0.84 13.37 -7.28
CA SER A 364 0.41 14.77 -7.22
C SER A 364 1.25 15.66 -8.13
N ASN A 365 2.57 15.52 -8.07
CA ASN A 365 3.47 16.27 -8.95
C ASN A 365 3.33 15.82 -10.42
N LEU A 366 3.32 14.51 -10.67
CA LEU A 366 3.26 13.93 -12.02
C LEU A 366 1.98 14.29 -12.80
N TYR A 367 0.87 14.49 -12.09
CA TYR A 367 -0.42 14.82 -12.68
C TYR A 367 -0.83 16.29 -12.50
N SER A 368 0.03 17.13 -11.91
CA SER A 368 -0.21 18.58 -11.75
C SER A 368 -0.24 19.33 -13.09
N VAL A 369 0.50 18.84 -14.09
CA VAL A 369 0.58 19.46 -15.42
C VAL A 369 -0.54 18.91 -16.30
N LYS A 370 -1.44 19.80 -16.74
CA LYS A 370 -2.49 19.47 -17.71
C LYS A 370 -1.89 19.18 -19.07
N SER A 371 -2.39 18.11 -19.70
CA SER A 371 -2.08 17.82 -21.10
C SER A 371 -2.87 18.78 -22.00
N GLU A 372 -2.22 19.36 -23.00
CA GLU A 372 -2.91 20.14 -24.02
C GLU A 372 -3.25 19.24 -25.22
N PHE A 373 -4.49 19.35 -25.71
CA PHE A 373 -4.93 18.67 -26.93
C PHE A 373 -5.59 19.69 -27.87
N GLU A 374 -5.30 19.57 -29.15
CA GLU A 374 -5.96 20.38 -30.19
C GLU A 374 -7.39 19.85 -30.42
N LEU A 375 -8.37 20.74 -30.27
CA LEU A 375 -9.78 20.47 -30.59
C LEU A 375 -10.15 21.01 -31.99
N PRO A 376 -11.04 20.34 -32.74
CA PRO A 376 -11.69 19.07 -32.39
C PRO A 376 -10.71 17.90 -32.46
N LEU A 377 -10.90 16.91 -31.58
CA LEU A 377 -10.10 15.68 -31.63
C LEU A 377 -10.47 14.91 -32.89
N LYS A 378 -9.59 14.94 -33.88
CA LYS A 378 -9.76 14.21 -35.14
C LYS A 378 -9.25 12.79 -35.03
N PRO A 379 -9.95 11.81 -35.61
CA PRO A 379 -9.46 10.44 -35.62
C PRO A 379 -8.21 10.30 -36.47
N LEU A 380 -7.17 9.70 -35.89
CA LEU A 380 -5.98 9.28 -36.63
C LEU A 380 -6.36 8.08 -37.50
N LYS A 381 -6.61 8.31 -38.80
CA LYS A 381 -6.75 7.23 -39.77
C LYS A 381 -5.47 6.39 -39.76
N LYS A 382 -5.56 5.14 -39.31
CA LYS A 382 -4.47 4.17 -39.54
C LYS A 382 -4.28 4.05 -41.05
N GLN A 383 -3.17 4.58 -41.56
CA GLN A 383 -2.74 4.29 -42.91
C GLN A 383 -2.27 2.84 -42.92
N PHE A 384 -3.10 1.94 -43.43
CA PHE A 384 -2.65 0.59 -43.74
C PHE A 384 -1.79 0.69 -45.00
N VAL A 385 -0.48 0.51 -44.86
CA VAL A 385 0.39 0.27 -46.00
C VAL A 385 0.08 -1.14 -46.47
N ILE A 386 -0.63 -1.27 -47.60
CA ILE A 386 -0.79 -2.55 -48.27
C ILE A 386 0.59 -2.85 -48.89
N VAL A 387 1.29 -3.83 -48.31
CA VAL A 387 2.58 -4.33 -48.83
C VAL A 387 2.32 -5.42 -49.87
#